data_AF-A0A9Q0ILQ0-F1
#
_entry.id   AF-A0A9Q0ILQ0-F1
#
_cell.length_a   1.000
_cell.length_b   1.000
_cell.length_c   1.000
_cell.angle_alpha   90.00
_cell.angle_beta   90.00
_cell.angle_gamma   90.00
#
_symmetry.space_group_name_H-M   'P 1'
#
loop_
_entity.id
_entity.type
_entity.pdbx_description
1 polymer ?
#
loop_
_entity_poly.entity_id
_entity_poly.type
_entity_poly.pdbx_seq_one_letter_code
_entity_poly.pdbx_strand_id
1 'polypeptide(L)'
;MDDRVVVRCIPGEPKLTISFILDGSHRHMLRDQTEELAKVLLRISNNAAKGGSQVGRAKKSKKSKPPLLLAAVAEPVVVKLLYDGEAVSEDAENSEAWKDGTVLHIGETRYEVQRNGPNFTRAQLPGCLLAGFPVCPRLEVEFGRLEDCELTWYKCFNHANAY
;
A
#
# COMPACT_ATOMS: atom_id res chain seq x y z
N MET A 1 8.51 -5.74 -9.05
CA MET A 1 7.94 -6.73 -8.10
C MET A 1 6.80 -6.05 -7.35
N ASP A 2 6.00 -5.26 -8.07
CA ASP A 2 5.21 -4.15 -7.52
C ASP A 2 3.70 -4.31 -7.80
N ASP A 3 3.31 -5.45 -8.38
CA ASP A 3 1.95 -5.76 -8.81
C ASP A 3 1.21 -6.56 -7.74
N ARG A 4 1.34 -6.14 -6.48
CA ARG A 4 0.69 -6.79 -5.34
C ARG A 4 -0.04 -5.79 -4.46
N VAL A 5 -1.18 -6.23 -3.94
CA VAL A 5 -1.92 -5.56 -2.88
C VAL A 5 -1.77 -6.37 -1.61
N VAL A 6 -1.12 -5.78 -0.61
CA VAL A 6 -0.97 -6.40 0.71
C VAL A 6 -2.16 -6.01 1.57
N VAL A 7 -2.89 -7.02 2.05
CA VAL A 7 -4.03 -6.83 2.95
C VAL A 7 -3.72 -7.42 4.31
N ARG A 8 -3.79 -6.64 5.37
CA ARG A 8 -3.74 -7.15 6.75
C ARG A 8 -5.15 -7.12 7.33
N CYS A 9 -5.71 -8.29 7.60
CA CYS A 9 -7.04 -8.49 8.15
C CYS A 9 -6.99 -9.61 9.21
N ILE A 10 -7.07 -9.22 10.48
CA ILE A 10 -7.01 -10.15 11.61
C ILE A 10 -8.42 -10.41 12.17
N PRO A 11 -8.81 -11.69 12.37
CA PRO A 11 -10.04 -12.02 13.06
C PRO A 11 -10.12 -11.37 14.45
N GLY A 12 -11.22 -10.66 14.72
CA GLY A 12 -11.45 -9.97 15.99
C GLY A 12 -10.97 -8.51 16.03
N GLU A 13 -10.14 -8.08 15.07
CA GLU A 13 -9.91 -6.65 14.88
C GLU A 13 -11.06 -6.03 14.07
N PRO A 14 -11.50 -4.79 14.38
CA PRO A 14 -12.58 -4.15 13.65
C PRO A 14 -12.16 -3.66 12.26
N LYS A 15 -10.85 -3.55 12.03
CA LYS A 15 -10.28 -2.90 10.85
C LYS A 15 -9.33 -3.80 10.09
N LEU A 16 -9.16 -3.50 8.82
CA LEU A 16 -8.12 -4.06 7.96
C LEU A 16 -7.35 -2.94 7.28
N THR A 17 -6.14 -3.26 6.84
CA THR A 17 -5.33 -2.34 6.01
C THR A 17 -5.12 -2.91 4.63
N ILE A 18 -5.12 -2.02 3.63
CA ILE A 18 -4.87 -2.35 2.22
C ILE A 18 -3.74 -1.44 1.75
N SER A 19 -2.67 -2.03 1.23
CA SER A 19 -1.47 -1.30 0.78
C SER A 19 -1.01 -1.79 -0.59
N PHE A 20 -0.69 -0.87 -1.49
CA PHE A 20 -0.19 -1.16 -2.84
C PHE A 20 0.49 0.05 -3.46
N ILE A 21 1.22 -0.14 -4.56
CA ILE A 21 1.87 0.95 -5.30
C ILE A 21 1.08 1.23 -6.58
N LEU A 22 0.68 2.48 -6.78
CA LEU A 22 0.00 2.94 -7.99
C LEU A 22 0.76 4.14 -8.56
N ASP A 23 1.22 4.03 -9.80
CA ASP A 23 2.02 5.06 -10.49
C ASP A 23 3.25 5.50 -9.67
N GLY A 24 3.93 4.55 -9.02
CA GLY A 24 5.08 4.81 -8.13
C GLY A 24 4.72 5.44 -6.78
N SER A 25 3.45 5.78 -6.53
CA SER A 25 2.98 6.27 -5.24
C SER A 25 2.48 5.12 -4.37
N HIS A 26 3.03 5.01 -3.16
CA HIS A 26 2.49 4.09 -2.15
C HIS A 26 1.09 4.54 -1.70
N ARG A 27 0.12 3.64 -1.78
CA ARG A 27 -1.24 3.80 -1.29
C ARG A 27 -1.38 2.94 -0.06
N HIS A 28 -1.89 3.53 1.01
CA HIS A 28 -2.17 2.84 2.26
C HIS A 28 -3.52 3.32 2.79
N MET A 29 -4.39 2.40 3.19
CA MET A 29 -5.68 2.72 3.77
C MET A 29 -6.03 1.77 4.90
N LEU A 30 -6.66 2.33 5.93
CA LEU A 30 -7.31 1.62 7.01
C LEU A 30 -8.84 1.69 6.78
N ARG A 31 -9.52 0.54 6.80
CA ARG A 31 -10.96 0.38 6.52
C ARG A 31 -11.58 -0.54 7.57
N ASP A 32 -12.89 -0.44 7.75
CA ASP A 32 -13.61 -1.36 8.63
C ASP A 32 -13.80 -2.73 7.92
N GLN A 33 -13.67 -3.81 8.67
CA GLN A 33 -13.76 -5.17 8.10
C GLN A 33 -15.18 -5.47 7.58
N THR A 34 -16.20 -4.95 8.25
CA THR A 34 -17.62 -5.15 7.92
C THR A 34 -18.17 -4.09 6.96
N GLU A 35 -17.33 -3.16 6.49
CA GLU A 35 -17.73 -2.20 5.46
C GLU A 35 -17.90 -2.94 4.11
N GLU A 36 -18.91 -2.56 3.34
CA GLU A 36 -19.14 -3.06 1.98
C GLU A 36 -17.98 -2.71 1.05
N LEU A 37 -17.59 -3.68 0.21
CA LEU A 37 -16.52 -3.57 -0.77
C LEU A 37 -16.68 -2.35 -1.69
N ALA A 38 -17.92 -2.04 -2.10
CA ALA A 38 -18.25 -0.90 -2.97
C ALA A 38 -17.58 0.40 -2.53
N LYS A 39 -17.60 0.68 -1.23
CA LYS A 39 -17.07 1.92 -0.64
C LYS A 39 -15.55 2.00 -0.77
N VAL A 40 -14.87 0.86 -0.64
CA VAL A 40 -13.42 0.77 -0.79
C VAL A 40 -13.02 0.91 -2.27
N LEU A 41 -13.71 0.22 -3.18
CA LEU A 41 -13.43 0.32 -4.62
C LEU A 41 -13.66 1.74 -5.14
N LEU A 42 -14.75 2.39 -4.74
CA LEU A 42 -15.04 3.78 -5.06
C LEU A 42 -13.94 4.72 -4.55
N ARG A 43 -13.41 4.47 -3.34
CA ARG A 43 -12.32 5.26 -2.79
C ARG A 43 -11.02 5.07 -3.59
N ILE A 44 -10.71 3.85 -4.00
CA ILE A 44 -9.55 3.54 -4.84
C ILE A 44 -9.68 4.28 -6.18
N SER A 45 -10.85 4.18 -6.84
CA SER A 45 -11.15 4.88 -8.09
C SER A 45 -10.93 6.39 -7.98
N ASN A 46 -11.49 7.01 -6.92
CA ASN A 46 -11.34 8.44 -6.65
C ASN A 46 -9.89 8.89 -6.39
N ASN A 47 -9.06 8.02 -5.83
CA ASN A 47 -7.64 8.32 -5.59
C ASN A 47 -6.79 8.11 -6.84
N ALA A 48 -7.13 7.10 -7.65
CA ALA A 48 -6.48 6.84 -8.94
C ALA A 48 -6.70 8.02 -9.91
N ALA A 49 -7.93 8.52 -10.01
CA ALA A 49 -8.26 9.67 -10.86
C ALA A 49 -7.48 10.96 -10.50
N LYS A 50 -7.01 11.09 -9.25
CA LYS A 50 -6.22 12.25 -8.79
C LYS A 50 -4.73 12.11 -9.10
N GLY A 51 -4.21 10.88 -9.26
CA GLY A 51 -2.78 10.59 -9.45
C GLY A 51 -2.19 11.15 -10.74
N GLY A 52 -2.97 11.18 -11.83
CA GLY A 52 -2.54 11.74 -13.12
C GLY A 52 -2.37 13.26 -13.14
N SER A 53 -2.81 13.98 -12.10
CA SER A 53 -2.83 15.45 -12.06
C SER A 53 -1.72 16.10 -11.21
N GLN A 54 -0.83 15.30 -10.60
CA GLN A 54 0.07 15.76 -9.53
C GLN A 54 1.58 15.58 -9.83
N VAL A 55 1.99 15.60 -11.10
CA VAL A 55 3.44 15.67 -11.47
C VAL A 55 4.03 17.08 -11.27
N GLY A 56 3.28 18.05 -10.73
CA GLY A 56 3.80 19.40 -10.53
C GLY A 56 3.13 20.20 -9.42
N ARG A 57 3.37 19.88 -8.16
CA ARG A 57 3.24 20.87 -7.07
C ARG A 57 4.40 20.78 -6.09
N ALA A 58 5.54 21.25 -6.59
CA ALA A 58 6.61 21.77 -5.76
C ALA A 58 6.07 22.88 -4.84
N LYS A 59 6.58 22.87 -3.61
CA LYS A 59 6.46 23.88 -2.54
C LYS A 59 6.15 25.30 -3.05
N LYS A 60 5.06 25.91 -2.57
CA LYS A 60 5.02 27.37 -2.33
C LYS A 60 4.01 27.77 -1.26
N SER A 61 4.49 28.67 -0.43
CA SER A 61 3.93 29.25 0.78
C SER A 61 2.76 30.22 0.55
N LYS A 62 1.88 30.29 1.58
CA LYS A 62 1.20 31.46 2.16
C LYS A 62 0.16 32.25 1.32
N LYS A 63 -1.09 32.17 1.80
CA LYS A 63 -2.25 33.12 1.77
C LYS A 63 -2.70 33.70 0.42
N SER A 64 -3.92 33.35 0.00
CA SER A 64 -5.12 34.23 -0.13
C SER A 64 -6.20 33.58 -1.03
N LYS A 65 -7.42 34.13 -0.95
CA LYS A 65 -8.76 33.59 -1.29
C LYS A 65 -9.04 33.28 -2.80
N PRO A 66 -10.21 32.67 -3.13
CA PRO A 66 -10.37 31.67 -4.19
C PRO A 66 -10.68 32.26 -5.57
N PRO A 67 -10.61 31.42 -6.62
CA PRO A 67 -11.83 31.23 -7.41
C PRO A 67 -12.08 29.77 -7.84
N LEU A 68 -13.37 29.49 -8.04
CA LEU A 68 -13.95 28.35 -8.75
C LEU A 68 -13.15 28.01 -10.01
N LEU A 69 -12.60 26.81 -10.06
CA LEU A 69 -12.16 26.18 -11.30
C LEU A 69 -12.73 24.77 -11.31
N LEU A 70 -13.64 24.56 -12.27
CA LEU A 70 -14.19 23.29 -12.70
C LEU A 70 -13.26 22.15 -12.33
N ALA A 71 -13.70 21.29 -11.42
CA ALA A 71 -13.19 19.93 -11.36
C ALA A 71 -13.47 19.34 -12.75
N ALA A 72 -12.45 19.32 -13.61
CA ALA A 72 -12.45 18.45 -14.77
C ALA A 72 -12.80 17.08 -14.21
N VAL A 73 -13.98 16.58 -14.56
CA VAL A 73 -14.44 15.25 -14.22
C VAL A 73 -13.52 14.33 -15.02
N ALA A 74 -12.35 14.04 -14.48
CA ALA A 74 -11.55 12.93 -14.93
C ALA A 74 -12.46 11.71 -14.85
N GLU A 75 -12.61 10.99 -15.95
CA GLU A 75 -13.46 9.81 -15.99
C GLU A 75 -13.06 8.87 -14.84
N PRO A 76 -14.03 8.32 -14.09
CA PRO A 76 -13.73 7.47 -12.97
C PRO A 76 -12.96 6.24 -13.45
N VAL A 77 -11.75 6.04 -12.91
CA VAL A 77 -10.95 4.85 -13.20
C VAL A 77 -11.76 3.64 -12.78
N VAL A 78 -11.96 2.69 -13.71
CA VAL A 78 -12.67 1.45 -13.41
C VAL A 78 -11.86 0.64 -12.42
N VAL A 79 -12.46 0.31 -11.27
CA VAL A 79 -11.83 -0.48 -10.22
C VAL A 79 -12.73 -1.67 -9.90
N LYS A 80 -12.16 -2.88 -9.93
CA LYS A 80 -12.89 -4.13 -9.67
C LYS A 80 -12.02 -5.09 -8.88
N LEU A 81 -12.63 -5.92 -8.05
CA LEU A 81 -11.97 -7.05 -7.40
C LEU A 81 -12.51 -8.33 -8.04
N LEU A 82 -11.63 -9.21 -8.50
CA LEU A 82 -12.02 -10.46 -9.14
C LEU A 82 -11.53 -11.65 -8.30
N TYR A 83 -12.32 -12.72 -8.24
CA TYR A 83 -11.95 -14.02 -7.68
C TYR A 83 -12.21 -15.08 -8.75
N ASP A 84 -11.20 -15.87 -9.12
CA ASP A 84 -11.30 -16.87 -10.19
C ASP A 84 -11.87 -16.32 -11.53
N GLY A 85 -11.61 -15.04 -11.82
CA GLY A 85 -12.07 -14.35 -13.03
C GLY A 85 -13.48 -13.75 -12.93
N GLU A 86 -14.21 -13.97 -11.84
CA GLU A 86 -15.53 -13.39 -11.59
C GLU A 86 -15.45 -12.17 -10.67
N ALA A 87 -16.28 -11.15 -10.93
CA ALA A 87 -16.32 -9.96 -10.08
C ALA A 87 -16.89 -10.31 -8.71
N VAL A 88 -16.16 -9.95 -7.65
CA VAL A 88 -16.64 -10.07 -6.27
C VAL A 88 -17.79 -9.08 -6.07
N SER A 89 -18.84 -9.52 -5.37
CA SER A 89 -20.01 -8.69 -5.08
C SER A 89 -19.61 -7.40 -4.35
N GLU A 90 -20.16 -6.27 -4.79
CA GLU A 90 -19.92 -4.96 -4.18
C GLU A 90 -20.50 -4.85 -2.75
N ASP A 91 -21.51 -5.66 -2.43
CA ASP A 91 -22.13 -5.74 -1.11
C ASP A 91 -21.38 -6.67 -0.14
N ALA A 92 -20.34 -7.37 -0.61
CA ALA A 92 -19.55 -8.24 0.24
C ALA A 92 -18.80 -7.43 1.32
N GLU A 93 -18.68 -7.99 2.51
CA GLU A 93 -17.84 -7.42 3.56
C GLU A 93 -16.37 -7.45 3.13
N ASN A 94 -15.61 -6.42 3.48
CA ASN A 94 -14.19 -6.36 3.16
C ASN A 94 -13.39 -7.54 3.76
N SER A 95 -13.75 -8.04 4.95
CA SER A 95 -13.19 -9.24 5.57
C SER A 95 -13.27 -10.47 4.67
N GLU A 96 -14.32 -10.60 3.86
CA GLU A 96 -14.54 -11.76 2.99
C GLU A 96 -14.07 -11.52 1.56
N ALA A 97 -14.23 -10.28 1.07
CA ALA A 97 -13.85 -9.88 -0.27
C ALA A 97 -12.34 -9.94 -0.49
N TRP A 98 -11.54 -9.42 0.46
CA TRP A 98 -10.08 -9.35 0.34
C TRP A 98 -9.43 -10.65 0.81
N LYS A 99 -9.44 -11.68 -0.05
CA LYS A 99 -8.85 -12.99 0.22
C LYS A 99 -7.80 -13.37 -0.81
N ASP A 100 -6.93 -14.32 -0.45
CA ASP A 100 -5.94 -14.84 -1.39
C ASP A 100 -6.62 -15.43 -2.64
N GLY A 101 -5.95 -15.29 -3.79
CA GLY A 101 -6.51 -15.64 -5.09
C GLY A 101 -7.40 -14.55 -5.71
N THR A 102 -7.69 -13.46 -4.98
CA THR A 102 -8.33 -12.29 -5.59
C THR A 102 -7.32 -11.39 -6.32
N VAL A 103 -7.80 -10.69 -7.33
CA VAL A 103 -7.02 -9.75 -8.13
C VAL A 103 -7.74 -8.41 -8.17
N LEU A 104 -7.07 -7.35 -7.71
CA LEU A 104 -7.55 -5.98 -7.84
C LEU A 104 -7.18 -5.44 -9.22
N HIS A 105 -8.18 -5.00 -9.96
CA HIS A 105 -8.03 -4.32 -11.23
C HIS A 105 -8.22 -2.82 -11.02
N ILE A 106 -7.28 -2.02 -11.52
CA ILE A 106 -7.35 -0.55 -11.56
C ILE A 106 -7.04 -0.11 -12.98
N GLY A 107 -8.06 0.22 -13.76
CA GLY A 107 -7.93 0.39 -15.21
C GLY A 107 -7.41 -0.89 -15.85
N GLU A 108 -6.28 -0.79 -16.55
CA GLU A 108 -5.61 -1.93 -17.19
C GLU A 108 -4.63 -2.68 -16.25
N THR A 109 -4.27 -2.10 -15.11
CA THR A 109 -3.29 -2.66 -14.18
C THR A 109 -3.95 -3.68 -13.26
N ARG A 110 -3.25 -4.78 -13.01
CA ARG A 110 -3.72 -5.90 -12.18
C ARG A 110 -2.78 -6.09 -11.01
N TYR A 111 -3.35 -6.30 -9.83
CA TYR A 111 -2.61 -6.52 -8.60
C TYR A 111 -3.11 -7.78 -7.91
N GLU A 112 -2.22 -8.73 -7.66
CA GLU A 112 -2.54 -9.91 -6.87
C GLU A 112 -2.73 -9.53 -5.40
N VAL A 113 -3.81 -9.99 -4.80
CA VAL A 113 -4.06 -9.79 -3.37
C VAL A 113 -3.28 -10.83 -2.57
N GLN A 114 -2.49 -10.34 -1.64
CA GLN A 114 -1.80 -11.13 -0.63
C GLN A 114 -2.37 -10.76 0.74
N ARG A 115 -3.23 -11.60 1.27
CA ARG A 115 -3.84 -11.42 2.59
C ARG A 115 -2.94 -12.01 3.66
N ASN A 116 -2.67 -11.23 4.71
CA ASN A 116 -1.88 -11.64 5.86
C ASN A 116 -0.57 -12.34 5.44
N GLY A 117 0.10 -11.80 4.41
CA GLY A 117 1.40 -12.29 3.99
C GLY A 117 2.48 -11.99 5.02
N PRO A 118 3.60 -12.73 5.02
CA PRO A 118 4.74 -12.44 5.88
C PRO A 118 5.18 -10.98 5.74
N ASN A 119 5.22 -10.25 6.85
CA ASN A 119 5.56 -8.83 6.85
C ASN A 119 6.37 -8.46 8.09
N PHE A 120 7.28 -7.50 7.96
CA PHE A 120 8.01 -6.96 9.10
C PHE A 120 7.15 -5.89 9.81
N THR A 121 6.81 -6.12 11.07
CA THR A 121 6.26 -5.09 11.95
C THR A 121 7.37 -4.23 12.55
N ARG A 122 8.59 -4.76 12.60
CA ARG A 122 9.78 -4.03 13.01
C ARG A 122 10.98 -4.48 12.19
N ALA A 123 11.70 -3.51 11.64
CA ALA A 123 13.01 -3.71 11.03
C ALA A 123 13.91 -2.53 11.42
N GLN A 124 14.68 -2.68 12.49
CA GLN A 124 15.50 -1.60 13.04
C GLN A 124 16.94 -2.05 13.26
N LEU A 125 17.87 -1.24 12.77
CA LEU A 125 19.29 -1.36 13.12
C LEU A 125 19.56 -0.75 14.50
N PRO A 126 20.62 -1.18 15.19
CA PRO A 126 21.14 -0.45 16.35
C PRO A 126 21.44 1.01 16.00
N GLY A 127 21.17 1.93 16.93
CA GLY A 127 21.39 3.37 16.72
C GLY A 127 22.86 3.76 16.52
N CYS A 128 23.80 2.90 16.93
CA CYS A 128 25.22 3.02 16.62
C CYS A 128 25.77 1.66 16.17
N LEU A 129 26.62 1.68 15.15
CA LEU A 129 27.35 0.52 14.68
C LEU A 129 28.81 0.71 15.05
N LEU A 130 29.35 -0.19 15.89
CA LEU A 130 30.74 -0.14 16.33
C LEU A 130 31.58 -1.11 15.50
N ALA A 131 32.75 -0.65 15.05
CA ALA A 131 33.70 -1.50 14.36
C ALA A 131 34.16 -2.65 15.28
N GLY A 132 34.20 -3.87 14.74
CA GLY A 132 34.58 -5.07 15.50
C GLY A 132 33.44 -5.72 16.30
N PHE A 133 32.22 -5.17 16.28
CA PHE A 133 31.05 -5.76 16.93
C PHE A 133 30.03 -6.26 15.89
N PRO A 134 29.34 -7.40 16.14
CA PRO A 134 28.28 -7.87 15.26
C PRO A 134 27.10 -6.89 15.25
N VAL A 135 26.46 -6.76 14.09
CA VAL A 135 25.23 -5.97 13.95
C VAL A 135 24.06 -6.84 14.36
N CYS A 136 23.41 -6.48 15.47
CA CYS A 136 22.23 -7.20 15.98
C CYS A 136 20.97 -6.36 15.71
N PRO A 137 20.28 -6.54 14.57
CA PRO A 137 19.03 -5.82 14.32
C PRO A 137 17.93 -6.26 15.28
N ARG A 138 16.92 -5.40 15.43
CA ARG A 138 15.63 -5.77 16.02
C ARG A 138 14.65 -5.99 14.88
N LEU A 139 14.36 -7.26 14.63
CA LEU A 139 13.42 -7.69 13.61
C LEU A 139 12.22 -8.35 14.29
N GLU A 140 11.02 -7.94 13.91
CA GLU A 140 9.77 -8.56 14.33
C GLU A 140 8.93 -8.80 13.07
N VAL A 141 8.41 -10.02 12.93
CA VAL A 141 7.66 -10.48 11.77
C VAL A 141 6.25 -10.81 12.23
N GLU A 142 5.29 -10.49 11.38
CA GLU A 142 3.89 -10.89 11.47
C GLU A 142 3.56 -11.82 10.29
N PHE A 143 2.69 -12.79 10.53
CA PHE A 143 2.27 -13.82 9.55
C PHE A 143 3.43 -14.58 8.88
N GLY A 144 4.52 -14.74 9.61
CA GLY A 144 5.71 -15.47 9.19
C GLY A 144 6.58 -15.78 10.40
N ARG A 145 7.69 -16.48 10.17
CA ARG A 145 8.66 -16.82 11.21
C ARG A 145 10.02 -16.28 10.81
N LEU A 146 10.71 -15.65 11.77
CA LEU A 146 12.02 -15.06 11.50
C LEU A 146 13.08 -16.13 11.14
N GLU A 147 12.90 -17.35 11.63
CA GLU A 147 13.77 -18.50 11.29
C GLU A 147 13.68 -18.92 9.81
N ASP A 148 12.58 -18.60 9.12
CA ASP A 148 12.39 -18.90 7.71
C ASP A 148 12.91 -17.77 6.80
N CYS A 149 13.44 -16.68 7.38
CA CYS A 149 13.92 -15.51 6.64
C CYS A 149 15.42 -15.60 6.32
N GLU A 150 15.79 -15.22 5.09
CA GLU A 150 17.18 -14.96 4.71
C GLU A 150 17.47 -13.45 4.81
N LEU A 151 18.51 -13.07 5.56
CA LEU A 151 18.83 -11.68 5.86
C LEU A 151 20.19 -11.31 5.24
N THR A 152 20.18 -10.33 4.33
CA THR A 152 21.40 -9.79 3.70
C THR A 152 21.58 -8.32 4.05
N TRP A 153 22.78 -7.94 4.49
CA TRP A 153 23.14 -6.57 4.81
C TRP A 153 23.89 -5.92 3.65
N TYR A 154 23.40 -4.78 3.18
CA TYR A 154 24.09 -3.97 2.19
C TYR A 154 24.69 -2.74 2.84
N LYS A 155 25.96 -2.44 2.52
CA LYS A 155 26.62 -1.20 2.93
C LYS A 155 26.40 -0.17 1.82
N CYS A 156 25.59 0.85 2.09
CA CYS A 156 25.48 2.00 1.20
C CYS A 156 26.69 2.92 1.41
N PHE A 157 27.44 3.16 0.34
CA PHE A 157 28.41 4.26 0.32
C PHE A 157 27.65 5.52 -0.05
N ASN A 158 27.52 6.45 0.90
CA ASN A 158 27.09 7.79 0.54
C ASN A 158 28.22 8.40 -0.31
N HIS A 159 27.96 8.67 -1.59
CA HIS A 159 28.74 9.65 -2.34
C HIS A 159 28.41 11.04 -1.77
N ALA A 160 28.93 11.33 -0.58
CA ALA A 160 29.15 12.70 -0.18
C ALA A 160 30.32 13.20 -1.03
N ASN A 161 30.08 14.26 -1.80
CA ASN A 161 31.08 14.93 -2.63
C ASN A 161 32.44 14.97 -1.94
N ALA A 162 33.43 14.34 -2.59
CA ALA A 162 34.83 14.57 -2.28
C ALA A 162 35.11 16.06 -2.53
N TYR A 163 35.49 16.78 -1.49
CA TYR A 163 36.12 18.09 -1.59
C TYR A 163 37.61 17.92 -1.88
#